data_AF-A0A4Y1NMM2-F1
#
_entry.id   AF-A0A4Y1NMM2-F1
#
_cell.length_a   1.000
_cell.length_b   1.000
_cell.length_c   1.000
_cell.angle_alpha   90.00
_cell.angle_beta   90.00
_cell.angle_gamma   90.00
#
_symmetry.space_group_name_H-M   'P 1'
#
loop_
_entity.id
_entity.type
_entity.pdbx_description
1 polymer ?
#
loop_
_entity_poly.entity_id
_entity_poly.type
_entity_poly.pdbx_seq_one_letter_code
_entity_poly.pdbx_strand_id
1 'polypeptide(L)'
;MQGTEGLWMDVNKSIYLEGKSPQPHRWEPAEGWFAKYDHPLWKRYADLAAGAGHGGMDWFVIHAFVEALKAKAPMPIDIYDALAWSAITPLSEQSIAEGNRTLDFPDFTRGQWRTRKPIFALNDAY
;
A
#
# COMPACT_ATOMS: atom_id res chain seq x y z
N MET A 1 -3.36 0.45 -10.14
CA MET A 1 -2.14 -0.39 -10.17
C MET A 1 -1.99 -0.99 -11.56
N GLN A 2 -0.80 -0.91 -12.17
CA GLN A 2 -0.54 -1.45 -13.51
C GLN A 2 0.78 -2.23 -13.53
N GLY A 3 0.78 -3.40 -14.17
CA GLY A 3 1.96 -4.24 -14.40
C GLY A 3 1.89 -4.93 -15.76
N THR A 4 2.83 -5.83 -16.02
CA THR A 4 2.94 -6.54 -17.31
C THR A 4 1.83 -7.55 -17.56
N GLU A 5 1.21 -8.08 -16.50
CA GLU A 5 0.17 -9.13 -16.56
C GLU A 5 -1.19 -8.66 -16.06
N GLY A 6 -1.35 -7.37 -15.75
CA GLY A 6 -2.63 -6.91 -15.23
C GLY A 6 -2.70 -5.43 -14.90
N LEU A 7 -3.94 -4.99 -14.76
CA LEU A 7 -4.29 -3.62 -14.45
C LEU A 7 -5.54 -3.61 -13.57
N TRP A 8 -5.48 -2.84 -12.49
CA TRP A 8 -6.62 -2.55 -11.62
C TRP A 8 -6.81 -1.03 -11.51
N MET A 9 -8.07 -0.60 -11.62
CA MET A 9 -8.47 0.78 -11.48
C MET A 9 -9.73 0.89 -10.61
N ASP A 10 -9.56 1.50 -9.43
CA ASP A 10 -10.65 1.68 -8.46
C ASP A 10 -11.78 2.58 -8.98
N VAL A 11 -11.43 3.68 -9.65
CA VAL A 11 -12.43 4.61 -10.23
C VAL A 11 -13.32 3.91 -11.27
N ASN A 12 -12.75 3.00 -12.07
CA ASN A 12 -13.50 2.18 -13.01
C ASN A 12 -14.15 0.94 -12.36
N LYS A 13 -13.90 0.70 -11.06
CA LYS A 13 -14.34 -0.47 -10.27
C LYS A 13 -14.01 -1.80 -10.94
N SER A 14 -12.92 -1.84 -11.69
CA SER A 14 -12.63 -2.91 -12.63
C SER A 14 -11.19 -3.36 -12.58
N ILE A 15 -10.97 -4.61 -12.97
CA ILE A 15 -9.67 -5.27 -13.08
C ILE A 15 -9.58 -6.02 -14.40
N TYR A 16 -8.36 -6.21 -14.90
CA TYR A 16 -8.04 -7.15 -15.97
C TYR A 16 -6.72 -7.85 -15.61
N LEU A 17 -6.70 -9.18 -15.74
CA LEU A 17 -5.54 -10.03 -15.49
C LEU A 17 -5.33 -10.95 -16.68
N GLU A 18 -4.19 -10.82 -17.35
CA GLU A 18 -3.83 -11.63 -18.51
C GLU A 18 -3.82 -13.12 -18.15
N GLY A 19 -4.46 -13.95 -18.97
CA GLY A 19 -4.60 -15.39 -18.74
C GLY A 19 -5.49 -15.81 -17.56
N LYS A 20 -6.11 -14.87 -16.83
CA LYS A 20 -7.00 -15.18 -15.69
C LYS A 20 -8.40 -14.57 -15.82
N SER A 21 -8.51 -13.39 -16.43
CA SER A 21 -9.81 -12.77 -16.71
C SER A 21 -10.63 -13.62 -17.70
N PRO A 22 -11.97 -13.64 -17.56
CA PRO A 22 -12.82 -14.52 -18.35
C PRO A 22 -12.90 -14.14 -19.83
N GLN A 23 -12.62 -12.87 -20.17
CA GLN A 23 -12.62 -12.37 -21.55
C GLN A 23 -11.33 -11.60 -21.83
N PRO A 24 -10.65 -11.85 -22.97
CA PRO A 24 -9.48 -11.09 -23.35
C PRO A 24 -9.85 -9.64 -23.69
N HIS A 25 -8.94 -8.70 -23.38
CA HIS A 25 -9.09 -7.26 -23.70
C HIS A 25 -10.37 -6.59 -23.19
N ARG A 26 -10.98 -7.17 -22.14
CA ARG A 26 -12.22 -6.69 -21.54
C ARG A 26 -12.03 -6.55 -20.04
N TRP A 27 -12.36 -5.37 -19.52
CA TRP A 27 -12.49 -5.14 -18.09
C TRP A 27 -13.60 -6.02 -17.49
N GLU A 28 -13.40 -6.43 -16.24
CA GLU A 28 -14.41 -7.10 -15.42
C GLU A 28 -14.53 -6.43 -14.04
N PRO A 29 -15.67 -6.59 -13.34
CA PRO A 29 -15.82 -6.07 -11.98
C PRO A 29 -14.76 -6.60 -11.02
N ALA A 30 -14.16 -5.71 -10.23
CA ALA A 30 -13.07 -6.08 -9.31
C ALA A 30 -13.51 -6.86 -8.06
N GLU A 31 -14.79 -6.75 -7.66
CA GLU A 31 -15.31 -7.27 -6.40
C GLU A 31 -15.06 -8.77 -6.19
N GLY A 32 -15.28 -9.59 -7.22
CA GLY A 32 -15.02 -11.03 -7.14
C GLY A 32 -13.55 -11.37 -6.92
N TRP A 33 -12.64 -10.54 -7.43
CA TRP A 33 -11.20 -10.69 -7.22
C TRP A 33 -10.80 -10.31 -5.80
N PHE A 34 -11.40 -9.26 -5.24
CA PHE A 34 -11.16 -8.88 -3.85
C PHE A 34 -11.60 -9.96 -2.88
N ALA A 35 -12.81 -10.51 -3.02
CA ALA A 35 -13.26 -11.61 -2.18
C ALA A 35 -12.34 -12.85 -2.26
N LYS A 36 -11.87 -13.17 -3.48
CA LYS A 36 -10.98 -14.32 -3.72
C LYS A 36 -9.59 -14.12 -3.11
N TYR A 37 -9.02 -12.92 -3.24
CA TYR A 37 -7.65 -12.59 -2.85
C TYR A 37 -7.56 -11.74 -1.57
N ASP A 38 -8.64 -11.69 -0.79
CA ASP A 38 -8.65 -10.91 0.45
C ASP A 38 -7.54 -11.35 1.39
N HIS A 39 -6.88 -10.37 2.00
CA HIS A 39 -5.64 -10.57 2.73
C HIS A 39 -5.90 -11.42 3.99
N PRO A 40 -5.00 -12.35 4.37
CA PRO A 40 -5.17 -13.16 5.58
C PRO A 40 -5.44 -12.36 6.86
N LEU A 41 -4.81 -11.18 7.02
CA LEU A 41 -5.10 -10.27 8.14
C LEU A 41 -6.57 -9.83 8.14
N TRP A 42 -7.12 -9.42 7.00
CA TRP A 42 -8.52 -9.03 6.89
C TRP A 42 -9.44 -10.21 7.19
N LYS A 43 -9.21 -11.38 6.58
CA LYS A 43 -9.96 -12.60 6.88
C LYS A 43 -9.96 -12.95 8.37
N ARG A 44 -8.85 -12.71 9.07
CA ARG A 44 -8.67 -13.06 10.48
C ARG A 44 -9.28 -12.03 11.44
N TYR A 45 -9.20 -10.75 11.11
CA TYR A 45 -9.51 -9.66 12.03
C TYR A 45 -10.62 -8.71 11.58
N ALA A 46 -11.28 -8.96 10.45
CA ALA A 46 -12.36 -8.11 9.93
C ALA A 46 -13.45 -7.84 10.99
N ASP A 47 -13.86 -8.83 11.77
CA ASP A 47 -14.88 -8.67 12.81
C ASP A 47 -14.42 -7.75 13.96
N LEU A 48 -13.13 -7.77 14.29
CA LEU A 48 -12.56 -6.87 15.31
C LEU A 48 -12.36 -5.46 14.77
N ALA A 49 -12.04 -5.35 13.47
CA ALA A 49 -11.90 -4.08 12.77
C ALA A 49 -13.26 -3.46 12.41
N ALA A 50 -14.33 -4.26 12.38
CA ALA A 50 -15.65 -3.81 11.97
C ALA A 50 -16.14 -2.65 12.84
N GLY A 51 -16.54 -1.55 12.20
CA GLY A 51 -16.99 -0.34 12.90
C GLY A 51 -15.88 0.52 13.51
N ALA A 52 -14.61 0.10 13.42
CA ALA A 52 -13.49 0.96 13.79
C ALA A 52 -13.25 2.02 12.70
N GLY A 53 -13.23 3.30 13.08
CA GLY A 53 -12.80 4.42 12.24
C GLY A 53 -13.30 4.36 10.79
N HIS A 54 -12.40 4.63 9.84
CA HIS A 54 -12.68 4.72 8.40
C HIS A 54 -12.89 3.34 7.73
N GLY A 55 -13.93 2.59 8.13
CA GLY A 55 -14.26 1.29 7.52
C GLY A 55 -13.38 0.13 7.98
N GLY A 56 -12.73 0.26 9.14
CA GLY A 56 -11.94 -0.77 9.81
C GLY A 56 -10.44 -0.70 9.57
N MET A 57 -9.97 -0.01 8.52
CA MET A 57 -8.54 0.04 8.21
C MET A 57 -7.67 0.63 9.35
N ASP A 58 -8.22 1.60 10.08
CA ASP A 58 -7.52 2.25 11.20
C ASP A 58 -7.15 1.25 12.30
N TRP A 59 -7.99 0.22 12.50
CA TRP A 59 -7.71 -0.84 13.46
C TRP A 59 -6.43 -1.60 13.08
N PHE A 60 -6.26 -1.94 11.81
CA PHE A 60 -5.07 -2.68 11.34
C PHE A 60 -3.79 -1.85 11.50
N VAL A 61 -3.84 -0.55 11.20
CA VAL A 61 -2.68 0.35 11.37
C VAL A 61 -2.25 0.42 12.84
N ILE A 62 -3.20 0.62 13.75
CA ILE A 62 -2.91 0.70 15.19
C ILE A 62 -2.49 -0.67 15.74
N HIS A 63 -3.15 -1.74 15.31
CA HIS A 63 -2.83 -3.11 15.69
C HIS A 63 -1.38 -3.47 15.30
N ALA A 64 -1.00 -3.22 14.05
CA ALA A 64 0.35 -3.45 13.55
C ALA A 64 1.42 -2.70 14.37
N PHE A 65 1.14 -1.43 14.70
CA PHE A 65 2.03 -0.62 15.53
C PHE A 65 2.22 -1.21 16.93
N VAL A 66 1.12 -1.58 17.60
CA VAL A 66 1.16 -2.12 18.97
C VAL A 66 1.83 -3.49 19.01
N GLU A 67 1.53 -4.39 18.07
CA GLU A 67 2.13 -5.73 18.03
C GLU A 67 3.61 -5.69 17.67
N ALA A 68 4.03 -4.85 16.72
CA ALA A 68 5.45 -4.63 16.44
C ALA A 68 6.21 -4.15 17.68
N LEU A 69 5.63 -3.21 18.43
CA LEU A 69 6.22 -2.69 19.67
C LEU A 69 6.35 -3.76 20.75
N LYS A 70 5.30 -4.55 21.00
CA LYS A 70 5.31 -5.68 21.94
C LYS A 70 6.37 -6.71 21.57
N ALA A 71 6.51 -7.00 20.28
CA ALA A 71 7.47 -7.97 19.74
C ALA A 71 8.91 -7.43 19.66
N LYS A 72 9.13 -6.12 19.92
CA LYS A 72 10.41 -5.43 19.65
C LYS A 72 10.89 -5.63 18.21
N ALA A 73 9.95 -5.64 17.27
CA ALA A 73 10.19 -5.82 15.84
C ALA A 73 10.30 -4.46 15.12
N PRO A 74 10.91 -4.40 13.92
CA PRO A 74 10.88 -3.20 13.09
C PRO A 74 9.45 -2.81 12.73
N MET A 75 9.18 -1.51 12.63
CA MET A 75 7.89 -1.00 12.16
C MET A 75 7.70 -1.32 10.66
N PRO A 76 6.55 -1.87 10.24
CA PRO A 76 6.31 -2.22 8.83
C PRO A 76 6.38 -1.04 7.86
N ILE A 77 5.95 0.13 8.31
CA ILE A 77 6.16 1.43 7.69
C ILE A 77 6.99 2.23 8.69
N ASP A 78 8.23 2.57 8.34
CA ASP A 78 9.15 3.20 9.27
C ASP A 78 9.36 4.70 8.99
N ILE A 79 10.28 5.32 9.75
CA ILE A 79 10.55 6.74 9.65
C ILE A 79 11.04 7.16 8.26
N TYR A 80 11.76 6.29 7.53
CA TYR A 80 12.27 6.62 6.21
C TYR A 80 11.15 6.64 5.18
N ASP A 81 10.18 5.73 5.30
CA ASP A 81 8.97 5.74 4.47
C ASP A 81 8.16 7.01 4.72
N ALA A 82 7.94 7.37 6.00
CA ALA A 82 7.23 8.58 6.38
C ALA A 82 7.93 9.86 5.87
N LEU A 83 9.27 9.94 5.95
CA LEU A 83 10.04 11.06 5.42
C LEU A 83 9.96 11.14 3.90
N ALA A 84 10.08 10.00 3.20
CA ALA A 84 9.95 9.95 1.75
C ALA A 84 8.57 10.45 1.29
N TRP A 85 7.48 10.02 1.95
CA TRP A 85 6.14 10.48 1.60
C TRP A 85 5.93 11.95 1.95
N SER A 86 6.40 12.39 3.11
CA SER A 86 6.25 13.78 3.56
C SER A 86 7.04 14.76 2.69
N ALA A 87 8.14 14.32 2.09
CA ALA A 87 8.94 15.15 1.18
C ALA A 87 8.20 15.48 -0.13
N ILE A 88 7.18 14.73 -0.52
CA ILE A 88 6.36 15.02 -1.71
C ILE A 88 5.75 16.42 -1.61
N THR A 89 5.20 16.78 -0.44
CA THR A 89 4.54 18.09 -0.25
C THR A 89 5.46 19.27 -0.58
N PRO A 90 6.59 19.50 0.12
CA PRO A 90 7.46 20.64 -0.17
C PRO A 90 8.12 20.54 -1.55
N LEU A 91 8.47 19.34 -2.04
CA LEU A 91 9.06 19.20 -3.37
C LEU A 91 8.05 19.53 -4.47
N SER A 92 6.78 19.17 -4.32
CA SER A 92 5.74 19.52 -5.28
C SER A 92 5.47 21.03 -5.31
N GLU A 93 5.43 21.67 -4.14
CA GLU A 93 5.30 23.14 -4.02
C GLU A 93 6.48 23.85 -4.68
N GLN A 94 7.71 23.39 -4.41
CA GLN A 94 8.91 23.92 -5.04
C GLN A 94 8.90 23.70 -6.56
N SER A 95 8.50 22.52 -7.04
CA SER A 95 8.40 22.23 -8.47
C SER A 95 7.46 23.21 -9.17
N ILE A 96 6.27 23.46 -8.61
CA ILE A 96 5.31 24.44 -9.15
C ILE A 96 5.93 25.84 -9.16
N ALA A 97 6.56 26.26 -8.06
CA ALA A 97 7.20 27.58 -7.95
C ALA A 97 8.36 27.77 -8.96
N GLU A 98 9.05 26.69 -9.33
CA GLU A 98 10.15 26.67 -10.30
C GLU A 98 9.69 26.38 -11.74
N GLY A 99 8.41 26.54 -12.05
CA GLY A 99 7.89 26.37 -13.42
C GLY A 99 7.68 24.90 -13.81
N ASN A 100 7.24 24.07 -12.87
CA ASN A 100 7.05 22.63 -13.00
C ASN A 100 8.35 21.86 -13.31
N ARG A 101 9.48 22.35 -12.79
CA ARG A 101 10.78 21.69 -12.98
C ARG A 101 10.81 20.35 -12.24
N THR A 102 11.45 19.35 -12.83
CA THR A 102 11.78 18.08 -12.15
C THR A 102 12.80 18.34 -11.04
N LEU A 103 12.52 17.85 -9.84
CA LEU A 103 13.40 17.93 -8.68
C LEU A 103 13.89 16.54 -8.28
N ASP A 104 15.10 16.48 -7.75
CA ASP A 104 15.66 15.25 -7.19
C ASP A 104 15.00 14.93 -5.85
N PHE A 105 14.71 13.64 -5.66
CA PHE A 105 14.16 13.15 -4.40
C PHE A 105 15.30 12.81 -3.42
N PRO A 106 15.27 13.29 -2.16
CA PRO A 106 16.29 12.93 -1.19
C PRO A 106 16.26 11.44 -0.83
N ASP A 107 17.42 10.81 -0.78
CA ASP A 107 17.56 9.46 -0.23
C ASP A 107 17.76 9.52 1.29
N PHE A 108 16.65 9.47 2.03
CA PHE A 108 16.67 9.45 3.50
C PHE A 108 17.31 8.19 4.09
N THR A 109 17.42 7.11 3.31
CA THR A 109 18.04 5.85 3.74
C THR A 109 19.54 5.80 3.51
N ARG A 110 20.13 6.80 2.84
CA ARG A 110 21.56 6.85 2.50
C ARG A 110 22.04 5.58 1.78
N GLY A 111 21.26 5.13 0.79
CA GLY A 111 21.54 3.96 -0.03
C GLY A 111 21.03 2.64 0.54
N GLN A 112 20.55 2.59 1.79
CA GLN A 112 20.09 1.34 2.39
C GLN A 112 18.81 0.78 1.75
N TRP A 113 18.01 1.59 1.05
CA TRP A 113 16.86 1.12 0.29
C TRP A 113 17.19 -0.02 -0.68
N ARG A 114 18.45 -0.11 -1.15
CA ARG A 114 18.92 -1.16 -2.08
C ARG A 114 18.94 -2.56 -1.49
N THR A 115 19.08 -2.68 -0.17
CA THR A 115 19.25 -3.97 0.53
C THR A 115 18.17 -4.23 1.57
N ARG A 116 17.35 -3.23 1.89
CA ARG A 116 16.18 -3.37 2.77
C ARG A 116 15.19 -4.37 2.18
N LYS A 117 14.66 -5.24 3.03
CA LYS A 117 13.62 -6.20 2.66
C LYS A 117 12.24 -5.63 2.98
N PRO A 118 11.25 -5.77 2.10
CA PRO A 118 9.86 -5.49 2.46
C PRO A 118 9.44 -6.38 3.62
N ILE A 119 8.69 -5.83 4.57
CA ILE A 119 8.16 -6.58 5.73
C ILE A 119 6.67 -6.31 5.98
N PHE A 120 6.04 -5.42 5.22
CA PHE A 120 4.65 -5.04 5.38
C PHE A 120 3.70 -6.17 4.98
N ALA A 121 2.83 -6.58 5.90
CA ALA A 121 1.74 -7.53 5.67
C ALA A 121 2.16 -8.82 4.94
N LEU A 122 3.33 -9.38 5.27
CA LEU A 122 3.81 -10.62 4.63
C LEU A 122 3.21 -11.90 5.23
N ASN A 123 2.47 -11.79 6.33
CA ASN A 123 1.83 -12.90 7.03
C ASN A 123 0.52 -12.42 7.70
N ASP A 124 -0.07 -13.27 8.54
CA ASP A 124 -1.33 -13.04 9.26
C ASP A 124 -1.12 -12.68 10.74
N ALA A 125 0.07 -12.22 11.13
CA ALA A 125 0.39 -11.87 12.51
C ALA A 125 -0.16 -10.50 12.90
N TYR A 126 0.34 -9.44 12.26
CA TYR A 126 -0.03 -8.04 12.46
C TYR A 126 0.40 -7.15 11.29
#